data_AF-A0A7C6I8I2-F1
#
_entry.id   AF-A0A7C6I8I2-F1
#
_cell.length_a   1.000
_cell.length_b   1.000
_cell.length_c   1.000
_cell.angle_alpha   90.00
_cell.angle_beta   90.00
_cell.angle_gamma   90.00
#
_symmetry.space_group_name_H-M   'P 1'
#
loop_
_entity.id
_entity.type
_entity.pdbx_description
1 polymer ?
#
loop_
_entity_poly.entity_id
_entity_poly.type
_entity_poly.pdbx_seq_one_letter_code
_entity_poly.pdbx_strand_id
1 'polypeptide(L)'
;MKTMILFLILPLVFTACGSRSDVDKTSESATSAVQKQKKLEMVYVYTGPEFNRLPLLAELTAEYGHAESGGSLVLVNSVTELENIPVESILLLVGADSRIVRPLSYFSANRLDVRIITLFPLVDAMEVECFSELVLDVSTSRDLLEAEASVGGSLVKDTDLAVLFLAAVRFAKHRNWNLNRIEQLNRELVISSQNAGRLALPTGWNITRFIDPETGIRSRNHLVLTVAEEK
;
A
#
# COMPACT_ATOMS: atom_id res chain seq x y z
N MET A 1 55.43 -26.58 44.34
CA MET A 1 56.65 -26.85 43.56
C MET A 1 56.25 -27.34 42.18
N LYS A 2 56.80 -26.70 41.13
CA LYS A 2 56.88 -27.14 39.71
C LYS A 2 55.56 -27.22 38.91
N THR A 3 55.39 -26.66 37.70
CA THR A 3 56.16 -25.75 36.83
C THR A 3 55.22 -25.32 35.69
N MET A 4 55.24 -24.03 35.34
CA MET A 4 54.72 -23.43 34.09
C MET A 4 55.34 -24.08 32.85
N ILE A 5 54.57 -24.22 31.75
CA ILE A 5 55.07 -24.01 30.37
C ILE A 5 53.99 -23.30 29.54
N LEU A 6 54.37 -22.13 29.04
CA LEU A 6 53.72 -21.29 28.04
C LEU A 6 54.38 -21.60 26.68
N PHE A 7 53.62 -21.75 25.60
CA PHE A 7 54.15 -21.53 24.25
C PHE A 7 53.11 -20.87 23.34
N LEU A 8 53.41 -19.63 23.00
CA LEU A 8 52.94 -18.84 21.87
C LEU A 8 53.81 -19.23 20.66
N ILE A 9 53.28 -19.25 19.42
CA ILE A 9 53.91 -18.76 18.18
C ILE A 9 52.92 -18.82 16.99
N LEU A 10 53.08 -17.81 16.14
CA LEU A 10 52.29 -17.19 15.06
C LEU A 10 52.40 -17.96 13.69
N PRO A 11 51.89 -17.44 12.53
CA PRO A 11 51.13 -18.21 11.55
C PRO A 11 51.94 -18.58 10.29
N LEU A 12 51.40 -19.47 9.45
CA LEU A 12 51.97 -19.78 8.13
C LEU A 12 50.98 -19.44 7.01
N VAL A 13 51.28 -18.34 6.32
CA VAL A 13 50.78 -17.98 5.00
C VAL A 13 51.38 -18.96 4.00
N PHE A 14 50.55 -19.67 3.25
CA PHE A 14 50.94 -20.32 2.01
C PHE A 14 50.24 -19.64 0.83
N THR A 15 50.97 -18.72 0.19
CA THR A 15 50.82 -18.46 -1.24
C THR A 15 51.51 -19.59 -2.01
N ALA A 16 50.75 -20.36 -2.77
CA ALA A 16 51.28 -21.18 -3.85
C ALA A 16 50.56 -20.79 -5.15
N CYS A 17 51.34 -20.19 -6.04
CA CYS A 17 51.04 -19.95 -7.44
C CYS A 17 51.16 -21.29 -8.19
N GLY A 18 50.22 -21.61 -9.08
CA GLY A 18 50.24 -22.89 -9.82
C GLY A 18 49.34 -22.88 -11.06
N SER A 19 49.92 -22.37 -12.15
CA SER A 19 49.71 -22.72 -13.57
C SER A 19 48.30 -22.86 -14.18
N ARG A 20 48.11 -22.02 -15.19
CA ARG A 20 47.09 -22.00 -16.24
C ARG A 20 47.30 -23.16 -17.23
N SER A 21 46.24 -23.87 -17.61
CA SER A 21 46.10 -24.56 -18.89
C SER A 21 44.63 -24.63 -19.27
N ASP A 22 44.33 -24.11 -20.46
CA ASP A 22 43.00 -23.96 -21.05
C ASP A 22 42.24 -25.29 -21.19
N VAL A 23 40.97 -25.30 -20.76
CA VAL A 23 39.91 -26.09 -21.40
C VAL A 23 38.71 -25.19 -21.57
N ASP A 24 38.41 -24.96 -22.84
CA ASP A 24 37.30 -24.17 -23.33
C ASP A 24 36.00 -25.00 -23.28
N LYS A 25 34.90 -24.28 -23.02
CA LYS A 25 33.48 -24.61 -23.26
C LYS A 25 32.69 -25.37 -22.18
N THR A 26 31.68 -24.65 -21.71
CA THR A 26 30.23 -24.94 -21.69
C THR A 26 29.59 -24.90 -20.30
N SER A 27 28.73 -23.89 -20.13
CA SER A 27 27.64 -23.76 -19.17
C SER A 27 27.99 -23.80 -17.67
N GLU A 28 28.63 -22.74 -17.19
CA GLU A 28 28.20 -22.21 -15.89
C GLU A 28 27.07 -21.22 -16.17
N SER A 29 25.84 -21.68 -15.95
CA SER A 29 24.74 -20.78 -15.71
C SER A 29 25.17 -19.90 -14.54
N ALA A 30 25.54 -18.66 -14.85
CA ALA A 30 25.55 -17.58 -13.89
C ALA A 30 24.15 -17.59 -13.28
N THR A 31 24.04 -18.23 -12.13
CA THR A 31 23.01 -18.03 -11.14
C THR A 31 23.17 -16.58 -10.72
N SER A 32 22.67 -15.68 -11.57
CA SER A 32 22.29 -14.35 -11.14
C SER A 32 21.13 -14.59 -10.19
N ALA A 33 21.48 -14.82 -8.92
CA ALA A 33 20.63 -14.46 -7.82
C ALA A 33 20.40 -12.95 -8.00
N VAL A 34 19.39 -12.62 -8.81
CA VAL A 34 18.73 -11.33 -8.78
C VAL A 34 18.17 -11.28 -7.36
N GLN A 35 18.98 -10.79 -6.43
CA GLN A 35 18.47 -10.14 -5.24
C GLN A 35 17.50 -9.10 -5.78
N LYS A 36 16.21 -9.42 -5.75
CA LYS A 36 15.15 -8.43 -5.93
C LYS A 36 15.46 -7.35 -4.90
N GLN A 37 16.12 -6.30 -5.33
CA GLN A 37 16.18 -5.04 -4.61
C GLN A 37 14.74 -4.79 -4.18
N LYS A 38 14.52 -4.80 -2.87
CA LYS A 38 13.22 -4.51 -2.27
C LYS A 38 12.91 -3.08 -2.72
N LYS A 39 12.14 -2.97 -3.81
CA LYS A 39 11.88 -1.70 -4.46
C LYS A 39 11.18 -0.85 -3.41
N LEU A 40 11.76 0.31 -3.14
CA LEU A 40 11.30 1.20 -2.10
C LEU A 40 10.00 1.83 -2.58
N GLU A 41 8.89 1.44 -1.95
CA GLU A 41 7.55 1.70 -2.47
C GLU A 41 6.96 2.95 -1.84
N MET A 42 6.66 3.93 -2.69
CA MET A 42 5.88 5.09 -2.33
C MET A 42 4.40 4.72 -2.43
N VAL A 43 3.64 4.90 -1.34
CA VAL A 43 2.21 4.59 -1.33
C VAL A 43 1.44 5.87 -1.39
N TYR A 44 0.58 6.02 -2.40
CA TYR A 44 -0.30 7.17 -2.51
C TYR A 44 -1.72 6.74 -2.24
N VAL A 45 -2.33 7.26 -1.17
CA VAL A 45 -3.74 7.03 -0.86
C VAL A 45 -4.51 8.33 -1.02
N TYR A 46 -5.60 8.31 -1.79
CA TYR A 46 -6.48 9.47 -1.85
C TYR A 46 -7.96 9.16 -1.72
N THR A 47 -8.72 10.19 -1.31
CA THR A 47 -10.19 10.21 -1.12
C THR A 47 -10.78 11.55 -1.57
N GLY A 48 -12.10 11.59 -1.80
CA GLY A 48 -12.86 12.80 -2.15
C GLY A 48 -12.94 13.88 -1.05
N PRO A 49 -13.34 15.12 -1.40
CA PRO A 49 -13.46 16.32 -0.52
C PRO A 49 -14.45 16.17 0.63
N GLU A 50 -15.35 15.20 0.57
CA GLU A 50 -16.34 14.88 1.60
C GLU A 50 -15.74 14.27 2.87
N PHE A 51 -14.46 13.85 2.84
CA PHE A 51 -13.78 13.24 3.98
C PHE A 51 -12.94 14.28 4.75
N ASN A 52 -13.23 14.46 6.05
CA ASN A 52 -12.49 15.37 6.92
C ASN A 52 -11.13 14.77 7.33
N ARG A 53 -10.09 15.61 7.29
CA ARG A 53 -8.68 15.20 7.31
C ARG A 53 -8.12 14.89 8.71
N LEU A 54 -8.74 15.40 9.77
CA LEU A 54 -8.15 15.39 11.12
C LEU A 54 -8.15 14.00 11.81
N PRO A 55 -9.24 13.21 11.78
CA PRO A 55 -9.27 11.92 12.48
C PRO A 55 -8.38 10.86 11.85
N LEU A 56 -8.05 11.00 10.56
CA LEU A 56 -7.32 9.99 9.77
C LEU A 56 -5.83 9.93 10.09
N LEU A 57 -5.29 10.98 10.71
CA LEU A 57 -3.85 11.12 10.93
C LEU A 57 -3.38 10.40 12.19
N ALA A 58 -4.24 10.17 13.18
CA ALA A 58 -3.81 9.65 14.48
C ALA A 58 -3.24 8.22 14.34
N GLU A 59 -3.99 7.31 13.74
CA GLU A 59 -3.60 5.92 13.53
C GLU A 59 -2.41 5.78 12.57
N LEU A 60 -2.41 6.56 11.48
CA LEU A 60 -1.29 6.56 10.52
C LEU A 60 -0.01 7.13 11.12
N THR A 61 -0.11 8.20 11.92
CA THR A 61 1.04 8.83 12.58
C THR A 61 1.59 7.91 13.67
N ALA A 62 0.73 7.22 14.42
CA ALA A 62 1.15 6.25 15.44
C ALA A 62 1.97 5.10 14.84
N GLU A 63 1.62 4.62 13.65
CA GLU A 63 2.32 3.51 12.98
C GLU A 63 3.57 3.97 12.21
N TYR A 64 3.46 5.05 11.42
CA TYR A 64 4.49 5.42 10.44
C TYR A 64 5.30 6.67 10.81
N GLY A 65 4.85 7.42 11.82
CA GLY A 65 5.43 8.71 12.21
C GLY A 65 5.26 9.80 11.13
N HIS A 66 5.24 11.05 11.58
CA HIS A 66 5.21 12.20 10.67
C HIS A 66 6.61 12.45 10.08
N ALA A 67 6.70 12.83 8.80
CA ALA A 67 7.97 13.09 8.13
C ALA A 67 8.81 14.18 8.83
N GLU A 68 8.15 15.23 9.35
CA GLU A 68 8.81 16.28 10.15
C GLU A 68 9.48 15.75 11.43
N SER A 69 9.02 14.61 11.93
CA SER A 69 9.56 13.93 13.12
C SER A 69 10.44 12.72 12.77
N GLY A 70 10.86 12.58 11.51
CA GLY A 70 11.68 11.46 11.02
C GLY A 70 10.90 10.19 10.64
N GLY A 71 9.58 10.27 10.57
CA GLY A 71 8.72 9.18 10.07
C GLY A 71 8.57 9.16 8.54
N SER A 72 7.69 8.30 8.04
CA SER A 72 7.46 8.11 6.59
C SER A 72 6.18 8.77 6.07
N LEU A 73 5.29 9.25 6.94
CA LEU A 73 4.01 9.85 6.52
C LEU A 73 4.21 11.30 6.08
N VAL A 74 3.79 11.60 4.85
CA VAL A 74 3.76 12.95 4.28
C VAL A 74 2.32 13.25 3.86
N LEU A 75 1.73 14.28 4.48
CA LEU A 75 0.45 14.82 4.03
C LEU A 75 0.70 15.69 2.79
N VAL A 76 0.00 15.38 1.72
CA VAL A 76 0.09 16.09 0.45
C VAL A 76 -1.23 16.81 0.21
N ASN A 77 -1.19 18.06 -0.20
CA ASN A 77 -2.40 18.82 -0.54
C ASN A 77 -2.67 18.89 -2.05
N SER A 78 -1.65 18.59 -2.87
CA SER A 78 -1.73 18.64 -4.33
C SER A 78 -0.74 17.68 -4.99
N VAL A 79 -1.08 17.15 -6.16
CA VAL A 79 -0.16 16.32 -6.96
C VAL A 79 1.11 17.07 -7.38
N THR A 80 1.06 18.41 -7.45
CA THR A 80 2.26 19.22 -7.75
C THR A 80 3.36 19.09 -6.69
N GLU A 81 3.02 18.67 -5.47
CA GLU A 81 3.98 18.45 -4.39
C GLU A 81 4.71 17.10 -4.55
N LEU A 82 4.28 16.22 -5.48
CA LEU A 82 4.81 14.86 -5.66
C LEU A 82 6.22 14.77 -6.24
N GLU A 83 6.67 15.81 -6.93
CA GLU A 83 7.96 15.79 -7.65
C GLU A 83 9.17 15.78 -6.70
N ASN A 84 9.04 16.35 -5.50
CA ASN A 84 10.14 16.56 -4.55
C ASN A 84 10.10 15.62 -3.34
N ILE A 85 9.38 14.50 -3.44
CA ILE A 85 9.13 13.64 -2.29
C ILE A 85 10.22 12.58 -2.11
N PRO A 86 10.72 12.37 -0.87
CA PRO A 86 11.69 11.32 -0.57
C PRO A 86 11.19 9.93 -0.99
N VAL A 87 12.14 9.09 -1.40
CA VAL A 87 11.90 7.66 -1.62
C VAL A 87 11.44 7.03 -0.29
N GLU A 88 10.56 6.02 -0.33
CA GLU A 88 9.92 5.37 0.85
C GLU A 88 8.83 6.16 1.59
N SER A 89 8.33 7.26 1.02
CA SER A 89 7.27 8.05 1.65
C SER A 89 5.89 7.40 1.49
N ILE A 90 5.05 7.53 2.53
CA ILE A 90 3.62 7.26 2.48
C ILE A 90 2.92 8.59 2.30
N LEU A 91 2.28 8.74 1.16
CA LEU A 91 1.63 9.95 0.72
C LEU A 91 0.13 9.83 0.91
N LEU A 92 -0.41 10.80 1.60
CA LEU A 92 -1.82 10.87 1.90
C LEU A 92 -2.39 12.14 1.30
N LEU A 93 -3.28 12.01 0.31
CA LEU A 93 -4.10 13.11 -0.21
C LEU A 93 -5.57 12.89 0.18
N VAL A 94 -6.03 13.57 1.21
CA VAL A 94 -7.46 13.54 1.56
C VAL A 94 -8.14 14.73 0.91
N GLY A 95 -9.28 14.53 0.26
CA GLY A 95 -10.03 15.64 -0.32
C GLY A 95 -9.61 16.07 -1.72
N ALA A 96 -9.24 15.12 -2.57
CA ALA A 96 -8.90 15.38 -3.97
C ALA A 96 -10.16 15.59 -4.82
N ASP A 97 -10.15 16.60 -5.68
CA ASP A 97 -11.19 16.75 -6.71
C ASP A 97 -10.84 15.95 -7.99
N SER A 98 -11.78 15.93 -8.95
CA SER A 98 -11.65 15.17 -10.20
C SER A 98 -10.45 15.56 -11.08
N ARG A 99 -9.84 16.74 -10.89
CA ARG A 99 -8.68 17.18 -11.67
C ARG A 99 -7.40 16.41 -11.33
N ILE A 100 -7.45 15.54 -10.32
CA ILE A 100 -6.30 14.76 -9.83
C ILE A 100 -5.91 13.58 -10.74
N VAL A 101 -6.87 13.08 -11.54
CA VAL A 101 -6.71 11.86 -12.35
C VAL A 101 -5.55 11.97 -13.34
N ARG A 102 -5.54 13.03 -14.15
CA ARG A 102 -4.50 13.21 -15.18
C ARG A 102 -3.09 13.40 -14.59
N PRO A 103 -2.89 14.26 -13.57
CA PRO A 103 -1.62 14.37 -12.87
C PRO A 103 -1.16 13.04 -12.23
N LEU A 104 -2.05 12.28 -11.60
CA LEU A 104 -1.69 10.99 -11.00
C LEU A 104 -1.35 9.92 -12.03
N SER A 105 -2.08 9.88 -13.14
CA SER A 105 -1.75 9.02 -14.27
C SER A 105 -0.35 9.33 -14.78
N TYR A 106 -0.01 10.60 -14.99
CA TYR A 106 1.34 11.02 -15.37
C TYR A 106 2.39 10.62 -14.32
N PHE A 107 2.11 10.85 -13.04
CA PHE A 107 2.99 10.46 -11.94
C PHE A 107 3.28 8.95 -11.94
N SER A 108 2.24 8.12 -12.04
CA SER A 108 2.35 6.66 -12.08
C SER A 108 3.14 6.15 -13.29
N ALA A 109 3.00 6.81 -14.44
CA ALA A 109 3.69 6.43 -15.67
C ALA A 109 5.20 6.72 -15.61
N ASN A 110 5.61 7.73 -14.84
CA ASN A 110 7.01 8.16 -14.72
C ASN A 110 7.72 7.61 -13.47
N ARG A 111 6.98 7.03 -12.50
CA ARG A 111 7.51 6.50 -11.24
C ARG A 111 7.10 5.04 -11.04
N LEU A 112 7.98 4.13 -11.42
CA LEU A 112 7.74 2.67 -11.27
C LEU A 112 7.82 2.17 -9.82
N ASP A 113 8.21 3.03 -8.88
CA ASP A 113 8.31 2.79 -7.44
C ASP A 113 7.07 3.26 -6.68
N VAL A 114 6.07 3.80 -7.38
CA VAL A 114 4.81 4.28 -6.79
C VAL A 114 3.74 3.21 -6.89
N ARG A 115 2.98 3.07 -5.81
CA ARG A 115 1.77 2.26 -5.71
C ARG A 115 0.62 3.16 -5.30
N ILE A 116 -0.37 3.29 -6.17
CA ILE A 116 -1.53 4.14 -5.95
C ILE A 116 -2.68 3.27 -5.45
N ILE A 117 -3.26 3.65 -4.32
CA ILE A 117 -4.49 3.07 -3.77
C ILE A 117 -5.55 4.17 -3.78
N THR A 118 -6.65 3.92 -4.48
CA THR A 118 -7.74 4.87 -4.59
C THR A 118 -8.88 4.41 -3.68
N LEU A 119 -9.28 5.25 -2.74
CA LEU A 119 -10.43 5.00 -1.86
C LEU A 119 -11.50 6.02 -2.21
N PHE A 120 -12.72 5.57 -2.50
CA PHE A 120 -13.88 6.42 -2.74
C PHE A 120 -13.61 7.50 -3.81
N PRO A 121 -13.31 7.09 -5.05
CA PRO A 121 -13.15 8.02 -6.15
C PRO A 121 -14.44 8.81 -6.39
N LEU A 122 -14.30 10.12 -6.60
CA LEU A 122 -15.39 11.00 -7.08
C LEU A 122 -15.64 10.91 -8.59
N VAL A 123 -14.68 10.36 -9.31
CA VAL A 123 -14.72 10.19 -10.76
C VAL A 123 -15.13 8.76 -11.08
N ASP A 124 -15.38 8.48 -12.36
CA ASP A 124 -15.58 7.11 -12.83
C ASP A 124 -14.42 6.22 -12.37
N ALA A 125 -14.73 5.20 -11.57
CA ALA A 125 -13.77 4.27 -11.03
C ALA A 125 -12.92 3.63 -12.14
N MET A 126 -13.48 3.43 -13.34
CA MET A 126 -12.76 2.87 -14.49
C MET A 126 -11.58 3.73 -14.94
N GLU A 127 -11.68 5.06 -14.84
CA GLU A 127 -10.59 5.96 -15.23
C GLU A 127 -9.37 5.80 -14.31
N VAL A 128 -9.63 5.59 -13.02
CA VAL A 128 -8.59 5.49 -11.99
C VAL A 128 -8.07 4.06 -11.80
N GLU A 129 -8.85 3.06 -12.22
CA GLU A 129 -8.44 1.65 -12.27
C GLU A 129 -7.17 1.43 -13.11
N CYS A 130 -6.95 2.25 -14.15
CA CYS A 130 -5.84 2.09 -15.08
C CYS A 130 -4.46 2.32 -14.44
N PHE A 131 -4.37 3.12 -13.38
CA PHE A 131 -3.11 3.42 -12.69
C PHE A 131 -3.10 3.00 -11.21
N SER A 132 -4.24 2.59 -10.66
CA SER A 132 -4.34 2.17 -9.26
C SER A 132 -4.03 0.69 -9.09
N GLU A 133 -3.33 0.31 -8.03
CA GLU A 133 -3.15 -1.10 -7.65
C GLU A 133 -4.43 -1.70 -7.05
N LEU A 134 -5.22 -0.83 -6.39
CA LEU A 134 -6.52 -1.09 -5.78
C LEU A 134 -7.39 0.15 -5.91
N VAL A 135 -8.64 -0.04 -6.31
CA VAL A 135 -9.72 0.94 -6.20
C VAL A 135 -10.76 0.36 -5.25
N LEU A 136 -11.22 1.15 -4.28
CA LEU A 136 -12.28 0.75 -3.36
C LEU A 136 -13.41 1.77 -3.39
N ASP A 137 -14.53 1.41 -4.00
CA ASP A 137 -15.76 2.17 -3.93
C ASP A 137 -16.53 1.87 -2.64
N VAL A 138 -17.44 2.78 -2.25
CA VAL A 138 -18.39 2.55 -1.17
C VAL A 138 -19.80 2.45 -1.73
N SER A 139 -20.56 1.48 -1.22
CA SER A 139 -21.99 1.35 -1.52
C SER A 139 -22.79 1.11 -0.24
N THR A 140 -24.05 1.53 -0.25
CA THR A 140 -25.04 1.13 0.75
C THR A 140 -25.78 -0.11 0.27
N SER A 141 -26.28 -0.93 1.20
CA SER A 141 -27.08 -2.12 0.86
C SER A 141 -28.51 -1.80 0.39
N ARG A 142 -28.94 -0.53 0.37
CA ARG A 142 -30.24 -0.10 -0.18
C ARG A 142 -30.16 0.16 -1.68
N ASP A 143 -31.30 0.00 -2.35
CA ASP A 143 -31.46 0.32 -3.77
C ASP A 143 -30.94 1.74 -4.04
N LEU A 144 -30.14 1.86 -5.11
CA LEU A 144 -29.44 3.08 -5.55
C LEU A 144 -30.31 4.36 -5.57
N LEU A 145 -31.63 4.21 -5.68
CA LEU A 145 -32.62 5.29 -5.71
C LEU A 145 -32.90 5.96 -4.35
N GLU A 146 -32.62 5.29 -3.23
CA GLU A 146 -32.79 5.90 -1.89
C GLU A 146 -31.51 6.58 -1.36
N ALA A 147 -30.34 6.18 -1.88
CA ALA A 147 -29.05 6.73 -1.47
C ALA A 147 -28.81 8.17 -1.97
N GLU A 148 -29.39 8.55 -3.11
CA GLU A 148 -29.36 9.93 -3.63
C GLU A 148 -30.14 10.92 -2.73
N ALA A 149 -31.07 10.45 -1.90
CA ALA A 149 -31.84 11.29 -0.99
C ALA A 149 -31.13 11.57 0.35
N SER A 150 -30.10 10.80 0.69
CA SER A 150 -29.33 10.91 1.96
C SER A 150 -28.00 11.65 1.82
N VAL A 151 -27.84 12.46 0.78
CA VAL A 151 -26.60 13.22 0.51
C VAL A 151 -26.38 14.28 1.59
N GLY A 152 -25.53 13.94 2.55
CA GLY A 152 -25.06 14.87 3.58
C GLY A 152 -24.12 14.26 4.64
N GLY A 153 -24.00 12.94 4.73
CA GLY A 153 -23.10 12.27 5.69
C GLY A 153 -22.13 11.32 5.00
N SER A 154 -20.89 11.25 5.50
CA SER A 154 -19.95 10.19 5.12
C SER A 154 -20.57 8.82 5.45
N LEU A 155 -20.67 7.93 4.47
CA LEU A 155 -21.16 6.55 4.62
C LEU A 155 -20.31 5.72 5.58
N VAL A 156 -19.09 6.17 5.85
CA VAL A 156 -18.13 5.54 6.75
C VAL A 156 -17.82 6.49 7.91
N LYS A 157 -17.92 6.01 9.16
CA LYS A 157 -17.53 6.80 10.35
C LYS A 157 -16.04 7.14 10.27
N ASP A 158 -15.65 8.36 10.65
CA ASP A 158 -14.26 8.85 10.58
C ASP A 158 -13.24 7.89 11.22
N THR A 159 -13.61 7.29 12.35
CA THR A 159 -12.78 6.28 13.02
C THR A 159 -12.56 5.06 12.14
N ASP A 160 -13.58 4.57 11.47
CA ASP A 160 -13.48 3.40 10.59
C ASP A 160 -12.72 3.72 9.31
N LEU A 161 -12.83 4.97 8.85
CA LEU A 161 -12.05 5.49 7.74
C LEU A 161 -10.55 5.46 8.07
N ALA A 162 -10.13 5.90 9.25
CA ALA A 162 -8.71 5.85 9.65
C ALA A 162 -8.13 4.42 9.60
N VAL A 163 -8.90 3.42 10.06
CA VAL A 163 -8.53 2.00 9.97
C VAL A 163 -8.43 1.53 8.51
N LEU A 164 -9.35 1.98 7.66
CA LEU A 164 -9.35 1.66 6.24
C LEU A 164 -8.13 2.24 5.52
N PHE A 165 -7.74 3.48 5.82
CA PHE A 165 -6.52 4.10 5.30
C PHE A 165 -5.26 3.33 5.74
N LEU A 166 -5.17 2.97 7.03
CA LEU A 166 -4.08 2.14 7.52
C LEU A 166 -4.01 0.80 6.78
N ALA A 167 -5.16 0.16 6.55
CA ALA A 167 -5.24 -1.09 5.80
C ALA A 167 -4.84 -0.92 4.33
N ALA A 168 -5.23 0.18 3.69
CA ALA A 168 -4.83 0.51 2.32
C ALA A 168 -3.32 0.68 2.18
N VAL A 169 -2.69 1.39 3.12
CA VAL A 169 -1.23 1.56 3.15
C VAL A 169 -0.53 0.21 3.33
N ARG A 170 -1.00 -0.62 4.26
CA ARG A 170 -0.46 -1.97 4.47
C ARG A 170 -0.66 -2.87 3.26
N PHE A 171 -1.80 -2.78 2.60
CA PHE A 171 -2.09 -3.55 1.39
C PHE A 171 -1.06 -3.29 0.29
N ALA A 172 -0.68 -2.02 0.10
CA ALA A 172 0.34 -1.62 -0.85
C ALA A 172 1.73 -2.12 -0.44
N LYS A 173 2.14 -1.89 0.82
CA LYS A 173 3.49 -2.24 1.32
C LYS A 173 3.73 -3.74 1.47
N HIS A 174 2.70 -4.52 1.79
CA HIS A 174 2.79 -5.95 2.09
C HIS A 174 2.14 -6.80 0.99
N ARG A 175 2.32 -6.39 -0.27
CA ARG A 175 1.69 -7.07 -1.41
C ARG A 175 1.98 -8.57 -1.42
N ASN A 176 0.93 -9.37 -1.22
CA ASN A 176 1.01 -10.82 -1.25
C ASN A 176 0.36 -11.38 -2.52
N TRP A 177 1.20 -11.86 -3.44
CA TRP A 177 0.76 -12.41 -4.73
C TRP A 177 -0.01 -13.73 -4.62
N ASN A 178 0.06 -14.41 -3.48
CA ASN A 178 -0.65 -15.67 -3.24
C ASN A 178 -2.07 -15.48 -2.72
N LEU A 179 -2.43 -14.26 -2.29
CA LEU A 179 -3.76 -13.93 -1.83
C LEU A 179 -4.51 -13.18 -2.92
N ASN A 180 -5.81 -13.45 -3.05
CA ASN A 180 -6.63 -12.58 -3.86
C ASN A 180 -6.81 -11.21 -3.17
N ARG A 181 -7.18 -10.17 -3.92
CA ARG A 181 -7.25 -8.81 -3.38
C ARG A 181 -8.23 -8.65 -2.21
N ILE A 182 -9.36 -9.36 -2.24
CA ILE A 182 -10.36 -9.33 -1.16
C ILE A 182 -9.76 -9.95 0.10
N GLU A 183 -9.19 -11.15 -0.01
CA GLU A 183 -8.53 -11.83 1.12
C GLU A 183 -7.40 -10.97 1.71
N GLN A 184 -6.58 -10.37 0.84
CA GLN A 184 -5.49 -9.52 1.28
C GLN A 184 -6.02 -8.25 1.99
N LEU A 185 -6.99 -7.54 1.40
CA LEU A 185 -7.55 -6.33 2.01
C LEU A 185 -8.25 -6.65 3.34
N ASN A 186 -9.03 -7.74 3.41
CA ASN A 186 -9.65 -8.18 4.66
C ASN A 186 -8.60 -8.51 5.74
N ARG A 187 -7.51 -9.18 5.38
CA ARG A 187 -6.41 -9.46 6.30
C ARG A 187 -5.80 -8.17 6.84
N GLU A 188 -5.47 -7.22 5.96
CA GLU A 188 -4.86 -5.94 6.39
C GLU A 188 -5.85 -5.08 7.19
N LEU A 189 -7.16 -5.16 6.92
CA LEU A 189 -8.20 -4.52 7.73
C LEU A 189 -8.22 -5.07 9.15
N VAL A 190 -8.21 -6.40 9.33
CA VAL A 190 -8.17 -7.02 10.67
C VAL A 190 -6.93 -6.57 11.43
N ILE A 191 -5.76 -6.58 10.80
CA ILE A 191 -4.50 -6.14 11.41
C ILE A 191 -4.56 -4.65 11.79
N SER A 192 -5.06 -3.81 10.88
CA SER A 192 -5.17 -2.36 11.12
C SER A 192 -6.15 -2.05 12.25
N SER A 193 -7.26 -2.78 12.33
CA SER A 193 -8.24 -2.68 13.41
C SER A 193 -7.61 -3.04 14.76
N GLN A 194 -6.85 -4.13 14.81
CA GLN A 194 -6.15 -4.57 16.02
C GLN A 194 -5.10 -3.53 16.47
N ASN A 195 -4.32 -2.97 15.54
CA ASN A 195 -3.34 -1.93 15.83
C ASN A 195 -3.99 -0.63 16.32
N ALA A 196 -5.19 -0.31 15.82
CA ALA A 196 -6.00 0.79 16.33
C ALA A 196 -6.70 0.48 17.68
N GLY A 197 -6.39 -0.65 18.32
CA GLY A 197 -6.95 -1.04 19.62
C GLY A 197 -8.39 -1.54 19.56
N ARG A 198 -8.91 -1.92 18.39
CA ARG A 198 -10.28 -2.41 18.20
C ARG A 198 -10.33 -3.93 18.21
N LEU A 199 -11.31 -4.47 18.94
CA LEU A 199 -11.50 -5.91 19.11
C LEU A 199 -12.11 -6.60 17.89
N ALA A 200 -12.83 -5.85 17.05
CA ALA A 200 -13.51 -6.36 15.86
C ALA A 200 -13.56 -5.29 14.76
N LEU A 201 -13.72 -5.75 13.52
CA LEU A 201 -14.05 -4.88 12.40
C LEU A 201 -15.44 -4.24 12.59
N PRO A 202 -15.69 -3.08 11.96
CA PRO A 202 -17.02 -2.48 11.95
C PRO A 202 -18.09 -3.47 11.47
N THR A 203 -19.18 -3.54 12.22
CA THR A 203 -20.34 -4.36 11.90
C THR A 203 -20.96 -3.93 10.57
N GLY A 204 -21.34 -4.91 9.74
CA GLY A 204 -22.01 -4.64 8.47
C GLY A 204 -21.09 -4.30 7.29
N TRP A 205 -19.78 -4.35 7.46
CA TRP A 205 -18.83 -4.22 6.34
C TRP A 205 -18.74 -5.51 5.54
N ASN A 206 -18.90 -5.39 4.22
CA ASN A 206 -18.68 -6.47 3.29
C ASN A 206 -17.89 -5.98 2.07
N ILE A 207 -16.82 -6.70 1.70
CA ILE A 207 -15.99 -6.34 0.56
C ILE A 207 -16.21 -7.34 -0.57
N THR A 208 -16.67 -6.85 -1.71
CA THR A 208 -16.92 -7.65 -2.91
C THR A 208 -16.11 -7.13 -4.09
N ARG A 209 -16.02 -7.93 -5.16
CA ARG A 209 -15.43 -7.45 -6.41
C ARG A 209 -16.44 -6.57 -7.13
N PHE A 210 -15.97 -5.50 -7.76
CA PHE A 210 -16.77 -4.80 -8.74
C PHE A 210 -17.03 -5.72 -9.94
N ILE A 211 -18.28 -5.71 -10.41
CA ILE A 211 -18.71 -6.37 -11.64
C ILE A 211 -19.25 -5.26 -12.53
N ASP A 212 -18.63 -5.08 -13.69
CA ASP A 212 -19.09 -4.13 -14.68
C ASP A 212 -20.54 -4.49 -15.08
N PRO A 213 -21.49 -3.55 -14.91
CA PRO A 213 -22.91 -3.83 -15.18
C PRO A 213 -23.20 -4.04 -16.67
N GLU A 214 -22.40 -3.48 -17.57
CA GLU A 214 -22.59 -3.60 -19.02
C GLU A 214 -22.01 -4.92 -19.54
N THR A 215 -20.82 -5.29 -19.07
CA THR A 215 -20.09 -6.45 -19.60
C THR A 215 -20.22 -7.71 -18.74
N GLY A 216 -20.63 -7.57 -17.47
CA GLY A 216 -20.63 -8.64 -16.48
C GLY A 216 -19.22 -9.11 -16.07
N ILE A 217 -18.17 -8.42 -16.52
CA ILE A 217 -16.78 -8.79 -16.27
C ILE A 217 -16.38 -8.30 -14.88
N ARG A 218 -15.68 -9.16 -14.14
CA ARG A 218 -15.13 -8.83 -12.83
C ARG A 218 -13.89 -7.95 -13.01
N SER A 219 -13.84 -6.81 -12.34
CA SER A 219 -12.63 -6.00 -12.32
C SER A 219 -11.50 -6.74 -11.60
N ARG A 220 -10.26 -6.45 -12.05
CA ARG A 220 -9.03 -7.03 -11.51
C ARG A 220 -8.64 -6.40 -10.18
N ASN A 221 -8.84 -5.08 -10.04
CA ASN A 221 -8.32 -4.24 -8.97
C ASN A 221 -9.40 -3.36 -8.31
N HIS A 222 -10.62 -3.35 -8.81
CA HIS A 222 -11.72 -2.61 -8.22
C HIS A 222 -12.58 -3.49 -7.31
N LEU A 223 -12.69 -3.07 -6.05
CA LEU A 223 -13.51 -3.67 -5.01
C LEU A 223 -14.58 -2.68 -4.56
N VAL A 224 -15.67 -3.22 -3.99
CA VAL A 224 -16.76 -2.41 -3.42
C VAL A 224 -16.89 -2.77 -1.95
N LEU A 225 -16.83 -1.75 -1.09
CA LEU A 225 -17.16 -1.83 0.33
C LEU A 225 -18.65 -1.53 0.49
N THR A 226 -19.45 -2.55 0.78
CA THR A 226 -20.83 -2.36 1.21
C THR A 226 -20.88 -2.14 2.71
N VAL A 227 -21.50 -1.04 3.12
CA VAL A 227 -21.75 -0.71 4.54
C VAL A 227 -23.24 -0.89 4.81
N ALA A 228 -23.59 -1.78 5.74
CA ALA A 228 -24.96 -1.87 6.23
C ALA A 228 -25.22 -0.78 7.27
N GLU A 229 -26.35 -0.07 7.17
CA GLU A 229 -26.79 0.81 8.25
C GLU A 229 -27.12 -0.01 9.50
N GLU A 230 -26.54 0.36 10.64
CA GLU A 230 -26.98 -0.12 11.95
C GLU A 230 -28.39 0.44 12.20
N LYS A 231 -29.37 -0.46 12.37
CA LYS A 231 -30.76 -0.10 12.70
C LYS A 231 -30.91 0.41 14.14
#